data_AF-A0A8K0L2L7-F1
#
_entry.id   AF-A0A8K0L2L7-F1
#
_cell.length_a   1.000
_cell.length_b   1.000
_cell.length_c   1.000
_cell.angle_alpha   90.00
_cell.angle_beta   90.00
_cell.angle_gamma   90.00
#
_symmetry.space_group_name_H-M   'P 1'
#
loop_
_entity.id
_entity.type
_entity.pdbx_description
1 polymer ?
#
loop_
_entity_poly.entity_id
_entity_poly.type
_entity_poly.pdbx_seq_one_letter_code
_entity_poly.pdbx_strand_id
1 'polypeptide(L)'
;MASVIPEMIQGDIFPGLPKKTETFLFFKINGDLNKFKSDLASFLPLITTGAQVLEDRDRIAQHKRSGAGGLLKLSGVNISFSIQGLGKLGLNGSENKINDQVFEDGMLSDAQALGDKGTTVDGKYTPAWDSGFVSQDIDGVILVTGDCQTTVDEATNNVKQVFGAGQPNASITEAFSIVGVVRPDAEQGHEHFGFEDGVSLPSIDGLDTAPNKGQVPIPQGVVLCDRTGDNDDNKQAIPRPDWAKDGSFLCFRKLAQLVLEFDAFLENNKIQGVDNGKELLGARLVGRWKSGAPVILAPLKDDPELAQDSARNNDFDFSQDAGQVCPFAAHIRKTNPRTDFISAGLDDTTVLTNHLFPRRGIPYGPEVTPEETSTHRTTEDRGLLFVCYQSNLSHGFQFVQKSWANNQGFIFGKNPNPGFDPIIGQNADDTDRTMTGAGLNDVAGNLNLGPFEWVVSKGGAYFFSPSIRALKENFAAVAA
;
A
#
# COMPACT_ATOMS: atom_id res chain seq x y z
N MET A 1 -22.59 18.72 -3.10
CA MET A 1 -21.41 18.13 -3.77
C MET A 1 -21.90 17.13 -4.80
N ALA A 2 -21.29 17.05 -5.98
CA ALA A 2 -21.60 15.98 -6.92
C ALA A 2 -21.12 14.64 -6.32
N SER A 3 -21.92 13.58 -6.43
CA SER A 3 -21.50 12.24 -6.05
C SER A 3 -20.29 11.80 -6.88
N VAL A 4 -19.43 10.96 -6.32
CA VAL A 4 -18.44 10.23 -7.13
C VAL A 4 -19.20 9.15 -7.90
N ILE A 5 -18.81 8.95 -9.17
CA ILE A 5 -19.42 7.98 -10.07
C ILE A 5 -18.42 6.83 -10.23
N PRO A 6 -18.68 5.63 -9.66
CA PRO A 6 -17.74 4.50 -9.72
C PRO A 6 -17.31 4.09 -11.14
N GLU A 7 -18.12 4.35 -12.15
CA GLU A 7 -17.82 4.12 -13.57
C GLU A 7 -16.70 5.05 -14.10
N MET A 8 -16.44 6.17 -13.42
CA MET A 8 -15.47 7.18 -13.84
C MET A 8 -14.11 7.03 -13.14
N ILE A 9 -14.00 6.17 -12.14
CA ILE A 9 -12.75 5.90 -11.41
C ILE A 9 -12.21 4.52 -11.77
N GLN A 10 -10.89 4.40 -11.75
CA GLN A 10 -10.22 3.11 -11.91
C GLN A 10 -10.46 2.21 -10.69
N GLY A 11 -10.74 0.93 -10.95
CA GLY A 11 -11.28 0.00 -9.95
C GLY A 11 -10.35 -0.38 -8.80
N ASP A 12 -9.03 -0.20 -8.94
CA ASP A 12 -8.10 -0.49 -7.84
C ASP A 12 -8.07 0.61 -6.77
N ILE A 13 -8.35 1.86 -7.17
CA ILE A 13 -8.55 2.98 -6.23
C ILE A 13 -9.72 2.63 -5.31
N PHE A 14 -10.89 2.37 -5.91
CA PHE A 14 -12.07 1.92 -5.21
C PHE A 14 -12.89 0.96 -6.08
N PRO A 15 -13.36 -0.18 -5.51
CA PRO A 15 -13.13 -0.66 -4.16
C PRO A 15 -11.85 -1.53 -4.00
N GLY A 16 -11.07 -1.73 -5.06
CA GLY A 16 -9.90 -2.61 -5.12
C GLY A 16 -10.11 -3.83 -6.01
N LEU A 17 -9.22 -4.07 -6.97
CA LEU A 17 -9.32 -5.17 -7.94
C LEU A 17 -9.24 -6.54 -7.22
N PRO A 18 -10.16 -7.48 -7.47
CA PRO A 18 -10.11 -8.81 -6.88
C PRO A 18 -8.96 -9.61 -7.49
N LYS A 19 -8.16 -10.27 -6.65
CA LYS A 19 -6.94 -10.95 -7.10
C LYS A 19 -6.56 -12.17 -6.27
N LYS A 20 -5.98 -13.15 -6.96
CA LYS A 20 -5.09 -14.18 -6.40
C LYS A 20 -3.66 -14.02 -6.90
N THR A 21 -3.49 -13.38 -8.04
CA THR A 21 -2.20 -12.97 -8.57
C THR A 21 -2.35 -11.65 -9.32
N GLU A 22 -1.25 -10.93 -9.40
CA GLU A 22 -1.17 -9.63 -10.04
C GLU A 22 0.20 -9.42 -10.69
N THR A 23 0.21 -8.96 -11.92
CA THR A 23 1.41 -8.51 -12.61
C THR A 23 1.42 -6.99 -12.67
N PHE A 24 2.50 -6.39 -12.17
CA PHE A 24 2.84 -4.99 -12.37
C PHE A 24 3.74 -4.88 -13.60
N LEU A 25 3.20 -4.43 -14.72
CA LEU A 25 3.94 -4.21 -15.98
C LEU A 25 4.42 -2.76 -16.04
N PHE A 26 5.68 -2.52 -15.68
CA PHE A 26 6.30 -1.21 -15.78
C PHE A 26 6.74 -0.95 -17.22
N PHE A 27 6.47 0.24 -17.74
CA PHE A 27 6.70 0.54 -19.14
C PHE A 27 7.32 1.92 -19.37
N LYS A 28 7.94 2.06 -20.53
CA LYS A 28 8.36 3.34 -21.10
C LYS A 28 7.53 3.65 -22.34
N ILE A 29 7.10 4.88 -22.50
CA ILE A 29 6.47 5.39 -23.72
C ILE A 29 7.57 5.64 -24.76
N ASN A 30 7.38 5.06 -25.95
CA ASN A 30 8.29 5.21 -27.08
C ASN A 30 8.06 6.55 -27.80
N GLY A 31 8.97 6.92 -28.71
CA GLY A 31 8.99 8.27 -29.30
C GLY A 31 7.76 8.67 -30.13
N ASP A 32 6.98 7.72 -30.64
CA ASP A 32 5.73 8.01 -31.36
C ASP A 32 4.55 8.17 -30.41
N LEU A 33 4.41 9.38 -29.87
CA LEU A 33 3.34 9.73 -28.94
C LEU A 33 1.95 9.63 -29.58
N ASN A 34 1.80 9.94 -30.87
CA ASN A 34 0.50 9.84 -31.54
C ASN A 34 0.05 8.38 -31.58
N LYS A 35 0.97 7.46 -31.86
CA LYS A 35 0.68 6.05 -31.78
C LYS A 35 0.33 5.63 -30.35
N PHE A 36 1.10 6.04 -29.33
CA PHE A 36 0.75 5.73 -27.93
C PHE A 36 -0.66 6.20 -27.58
N LYS A 37 -1.02 7.44 -27.92
CA LYS A 37 -2.36 7.99 -27.66
C LYS A 37 -3.46 7.22 -28.41
N SER A 38 -3.20 6.75 -29.63
CA SER A 38 -4.12 5.92 -30.41
C SER A 38 -4.28 4.51 -29.82
N ASP A 39 -3.19 3.89 -29.40
CA ASP A 39 -3.21 2.57 -28.75
C ASP A 39 -3.90 2.67 -27.39
N LEU A 40 -3.66 3.76 -26.64
CA LEU A 40 -4.34 4.02 -25.38
C LEU A 40 -5.86 4.14 -25.59
N ALA A 41 -6.33 4.78 -26.66
CA ALA A 41 -7.75 4.81 -27.01
C ALA A 41 -8.34 3.40 -27.19
N SER A 42 -7.56 2.50 -27.81
CA SER A 42 -7.92 1.09 -28.01
C SER A 42 -7.83 0.27 -26.72
N PHE A 43 -7.00 0.70 -25.76
CA PHE A 43 -6.85 0.09 -24.44
C PHE A 43 -7.98 0.46 -23.48
N LEU A 44 -8.60 1.64 -23.62
CA LEU A 44 -9.64 2.13 -22.69
C LEU A 44 -10.74 1.11 -22.35
N PRO A 45 -11.30 0.31 -23.30
CA PRO A 45 -12.32 -0.68 -22.99
C PRO A 45 -11.84 -1.83 -22.09
N LEU A 46 -10.52 -2.03 -21.95
CA LEU A 46 -9.94 -3.04 -21.08
C LEU A 46 -9.82 -2.56 -19.63
N ILE A 47 -9.89 -1.25 -19.38
CA ILE A 47 -9.70 -0.69 -18.04
C ILE A 47 -10.91 -1.02 -17.16
N THR A 48 -10.65 -1.69 -16.04
CA THR A 48 -11.67 -2.06 -15.06
C THR A 48 -12.01 -0.85 -14.20
N THR A 49 -13.28 -0.45 -14.21
CA THR A 49 -13.79 0.68 -13.42
C THR A 49 -14.23 0.24 -12.03
N GLY A 50 -14.41 1.19 -11.11
CA GLY A 50 -14.94 0.89 -9.77
C GLY A 50 -16.33 0.21 -9.81
N ALA A 51 -17.19 0.62 -10.75
CA ALA A 51 -18.49 -0.03 -10.96
C ALA A 51 -18.34 -1.50 -11.37
N GLN A 52 -17.45 -1.80 -12.32
CA GLN A 52 -17.20 -3.19 -12.75
C GLN A 52 -16.71 -4.06 -11.60
N VAL A 53 -15.83 -3.52 -10.74
CA VAL A 53 -15.33 -4.25 -9.57
C VAL A 53 -16.44 -4.55 -8.56
N LEU A 54 -17.38 -3.62 -8.33
CA LEU A 54 -18.53 -3.87 -7.45
C LEU A 54 -19.37 -5.04 -7.98
N GLU A 55 -19.66 -5.03 -9.28
CA GLU A 55 -20.36 -6.14 -9.95
C GLU A 55 -19.57 -7.46 -9.84
N ASP A 56 -18.26 -7.42 -10.04
CA ASP A 56 -17.41 -8.61 -9.96
C ASP A 56 -17.34 -9.18 -8.54
N ARG A 57 -17.36 -8.33 -7.50
CA ARG A 57 -17.46 -8.77 -6.11
C ARG A 57 -18.79 -9.47 -5.84
N ASP A 58 -19.90 -8.95 -6.37
CA ASP A 58 -21.20 -9.61 -6.28
C ASP A 58 -21.21 -10.96 -6.99
N ARG A 59 -20.61 -11.04 -8.17
CA ARG A 59 -20.44 -12.30 -8.92
C ARG A 59 -19.60 -13.32 -8.14
N ILE A 60 -18.49 -12.90 -7.53
CA ILE A 60 -17.66 -13.76 -6.68
C ILE A 60 -18.47 -14.27 -5.48
N ALA A 61 -19.23 -13.40 -4.81
CA ALA A 61 -20.06 -13.77 -3.68
C ALA A 61 -21.17 -14.77 -4.07
N GLN A 62 -21.80 -14.57 -5.23
CA GLN A 62 -22.78 -15.51 -5.79
C GLN A 62 -22.14 -16.85 -6.15
N HIS A 63 -20.96 -16.86 -6.79
CA HIS A 63 -20.21 -18.07 -7.12
C HIS A 63 -19.92 -18.90 -5.86
N LYS A 64 -19.43 -18.26 -4.79
CA LYS A 64 -19.21 -18.89 -3.48
C LYS A 64 -20.50 -19.48 -2.89
N ARG A 65 -21.60 -18.73 -2.89
CA ARG A 65 -22.90 -19.19 -2.35
C ARG A 65 -23.50 -20.35 -3.14
N SER A 66 -23.23 -20.43 -4.44
CA SER A 66 -23.73 -21.51 -5.29
C SER A 66 -23.05 -22.87 -5.03
N GLY A 67 -21.93 -22.88 -4.30
CA GLY A 67 -21.12 -24.09 -4.09
C GLY A 67 -20.37 -24.55 -5.34
N ALA A 68 -20.28 -23.70 -6.37
CA ALA A 68 -19.48 -23.98 -7.56
C ALA A 68 -18.00 -24.21 -7.18
N GLY A 69 -17.41 -25.28 -7.71
CA GLY A 69 -16.01 -25.59 -7.47
C GLY A 69 -15.05 -24.61 -8.15
N GLY A 70 -13.88 -24.39 -7.54
CA GLY A 70 -12.84 -23.53 -8.09
C GLY A 70 -13.14 -22.03 -8.02
N LEU A 71 -12.23 -21.23 -8.56
CA LEU A 71 -12.34 -19.78 -8.61
C LEU A 71 -13.13 -19.34 -9.86
N LEU A 72 -13.82 -18.22 -9.74
CA LEU A 72 -14.44 -17.55 -10.89
C LEU A 72 -13.33 -16.92 -11.75
N LYS A 73 -13.22 -17.31 -13.03
CA LYS A 73 -12.25 -16.71 -13.95
C LYS A 73 -12.57 -15.23 -14.15
N LEU A 74 -11.67 -14.36 -13.70
CA LEU A 74 -11.80 -12.90 -13.77
C LEU A 74 -10.42 -12.28 -13.95
N SER A 75 -10.37 -11.17 -14.68
CA SER A 75 -9.19 -10.29 -14.73
C SER A 75 -9.59 -8.84 -14.50
N GLY A 76 -8.69 -8.08 -13.90
CA GLY A 76 -8.82 -6.64 -13.74
C GLY A 76 -7.60 -5.91 -14.28
N VAL A 77 -7.79 -4.77 -14.96
CA VAL A 77 -6.71 -4.00 -15.57
C VAL A 77 -6.83 -2.52 -15.24
N ASN A 78 -5.77 -1.92 -14.70
CA ASN A 78 -5.66 -0.46 -14.45
C ASN A 78 -4.32 0.07 -14.94
N ILE A 79 -4.22 1.39 -15.14
CA ILE A 79 -3.02 2.07 -15.65
C ILE A 79 -2.73 3.35 -14.85
N SER A 80 -1.45 3.58 -14.56
CA SER A 80 -0.98 4.77 -13.84
C SER A 80 0.30 5.32 -14.47
N PHE A 81 0.53 6.61 -14.36
CA PHE A 81 1.63 7.33 -15.01
C PHE A 81 2.54 8.02 -14.00
N SER A 82 3.85 7.92 -14.19
CA SER A 82 4.81 8.69 -13.39
C SER A 82 4.85 10.15 -13.86
N ILE A 83 5.54 11.02 -13.11
CA ILE A 83 5.78 12.40 -13.56
C ILE A 83 6.53 12.45 -14.90
N GLN A 84 7.44 11.50 -15.16
CA GLN A 84 8.15 11.39 -16.45
C GLN A 84 7.19 11.05 -17.59
N GLY A 85 6.27 10.10 -17.37
CA GLY A 85 5.25 9.74 -18.34
C GLY A 85 4.27 10.88 -18.63
N LEU A 86 3.81 11.59 -17.59
CA LEU A 86 3.00 12.79 -17.77
C LEU A 86 3.75 13.87 -18.55
N GLY A 87 5.05 14.03 -18.32
CA GLY A 87 5.90 14.93 -19.08
C GLY A 87 5.97 14.61 -20.57
N LYS A 88 6.14 13.33 -20.92
CA LYS A 88 6.09 12.89 -22.32
C LYS A 88 4.74 13.16 -22.97
N LEU A 89 3.65 13.07 -22.22
CA LEU A 89 2.29 13.33 -22.71
C LEU A 89 1.94 14.83 -22.78
N GLY A 90 2.79 15.71 -22.25
CA GLY A 90 2.54 17.15 -22.16
C GLY A 90 1.59 17.55 -21.02
N LEU A 91 1.42 16.68 -20.02
CA LEU A 91 0.44 16.83 -18.92
C LEU A 91 1.08 17.26 -17.59
N ASN A 92 2.30 17.81 -17.60
CA ASN A 92 2.96 18.34 -16.40
C ASN A 92 3.54 19.76 -16.58
N GLY A 93 3.11 20.47 -17.63
CA GLY A 93 3.53 21.85 -17.89
C GLY A 93 2.99 22.83 -16.83
N SER A 94 3.39 24.10 -16.91
CA SER A 94 2.98 25.14 -15.94
C SER A 94 1.47 25.33 -15.80
N GLU A 95 0.70 25.10 -16.87
CA GLU A 95 -0.76 25.16 -16.88
C GLU A 95 -1.43 23.83 -16.45
N ASN A 96 -0.64 22.76 -16.29
CA ASN A 96 -1.09 21.41 -15.94
C ASN A 96 -0.41 20.89 -14.66
N LYS A 97 0.03 21.79 -13.77
CA LYS A 97 0.68 21.40 -12.53
C LYS A 97 -0.27 20.63 -11.64
N ILE A 98 0.07 19.40 -11.33
CA ILE A 98 -0.73 18.56 -10.45
C ILE A 98 -0.64 19.02 -8.99
N ASN A 99 0.41 19.78 -8.62
CA ASN A 99 0.60 20.40 -7.30
C ASN A 99 0.72 19.36 -6.17
N ASP A 100 1.50 18.31 -6.41
CA ASP A 100 2.02 17.41 -5.39
C ASP A 100 3.54 17.31 -5.58
N GLN A 101 4.30 18.00 -4.73
CA GLN A 101 5.76 18.09 -4.88
C GLN A 101 6.44 16.72 -4.73
N VAL A 102 5.88 15.83 -3.89
CA VAL A 102 6.43 14.49 -3.65
C VAL A 102 6.32 13.63 -4.91
N PHE A 103 5.19 13.72 -5.60
CA PHE A 103 5.00 13.09 -6.90
C PHE A 103 5.90 13.72 -7.97
N GLU A 104 5.96 15.06 -8.02
CA GLU A 104 6.73 15.81 -9.02
C GLU A 104 8.25 15.53 -8.91
N ASP A 105 8.77 15.35 -7.71
CA ASP A 105 10.18 15.00 -7.45
C ASP A 105 10.48 13.52 -7.68
N GLY A 106 9.46 12.65 -7.60
CA GLY A 106 9.56 11.21 -7.77
C GLY A 106 10.22 10.47 -6.60
N MET A 107 9.86 9.20 -6.39
CA MET A 107 10.26 8.46 -5.18
C MET A 107 11.77 8.26 -5.01
N LEU A 108 12.55 8.20 -6.10
CA LEU A 108 13.99 8.01 -6.02
C LEU A 108 14.69 9.16 -5.26
N SER A 109 14.19 10.40 -5.41
CA SER A 109 14.71 11.55 -4.67
C SER A 109 14.27 11.57 -3.20
N ASP A 110 13.10 10.98 -2.92
CA ASP A 110 12.53 10.86 -1.57
C ASP A 110 13.09 9.66 -0.78
N ALA A 111 13.72 8.69 -1.44
CA ALA A 111 14.18 7.43 -0.84
C ALA A 111 15.01 7.62 0.45
N GLN A 112 15.96 8.56 0.44
CA GLN A 112 16.77 8.86 1.62
C GLN A 112 15.93 9.39 2.78
N ALA A 113 14.97 10.28 2.48
CA ALA A 113 14.10 10.87 3.49
C ALA A 113 13.07 9.87 4.03
N LEU A 114 12.67 8.87 3.24
CA LEU A 114 11.87 7.73 3.69
C LEU A 114 12.63 6.83 4.66
N GLY A 115 13.97 6.89 4.65
CA GLY A 115 14.85 6.09 5.49
C GLY A 115 15.44 4.87 4.78
N ASP A 116 15.32 4.78 3.45
CA ASP A 116 15.81 3.63 2.72
C ASP A 116 17.32 3.52 2.88
N LYS A 117 17.83 2.28 2.91
CA LYS A 117 19.26 2.03 2.93
C LYS A 117 19.86 2.31 1.56
N GLY A 118 21.07 2.85 1.54
CA GLY A 118 21.75 3.23 0.32
C GLY A 118 23.19 3.66 0.57
N THR A 119 23.85 4.13 -0.47
CA THR A 119 25.20 4.64 -0.40
C THR A 119 25.26 6.08 -0.89
N THR A 120 26.10 6.89 -0.25
CA THR A 120 26.40 8.25 -0.71
C THR A 120 27.82 8.29 -1.27
N VAL A 121 27.95 8.59 -2.55
CA VAL A 121 29.23 8.79 -3.24
C VAL A 121 29.22 10.20 -3.82
N ASP A 122 30.26 10.99 -3.53
CA ASP A 122 30.39 12.39 -3.97
C ASP A 122 29.16 13.27 -3.70
N GLY A 123 28.52 13.07 -2.53
CA GLY A 123 27.34 13.81 -2.11
C GLY A 123 26.02 13.38 -2.76
N LYS A 124 26.04 12.39 -3.66
CA LYS A 124 24.83 11.80 -4.26
C LYS A 124 24.46 10.51 -3.55
N TYR A 125 23.30 10.52 -2.89
CA TYR A 125 22.70 9.31 -2.32
C TYR A 125 22.07 8.44 -3.43
N THR A 126 22.29 7.13 -3.35
CA THR A 126 21.68 6.11 -4.21
C THR A 126 21.14 4.98 -3.33
N PRO A 127 19.82 4.71 -3.34
CA PRO A 127 19.27 3.63 -2.52
C PRO A 127 19.70 2.26 -3.02
N ALA A 128 19.74 1.27 -2.12
CA ALA A 128 20.08 -0.13 -2.40
C ALA A 128 18.91 -0.91 -3.05
N TRP A 129 18.25 -0.25 -4.00
CA TRP A 129 17.12 -0.78 -4.75
C TRP A 129 17.57 -1.64 -5.94
N ASP A 130 16.63 -2.42 -6.47
CA ASP A 130 16.80 -3.17 -7.70
C ASP A 130 17.03 -2.21 -8.87
N SER A 131 17.90 -2.61 -9.80
CA SER A 131 18.37 -1.75 -10.88
C SER A 131 17.23 -1.19 -11.73
N GLY A 132 16.11 -1.91 -11.88
CA GLY A 132 14.91 -1.45 -12.58
C GLY A 132 14.38 -0.11 -12.04
N PHE A 133 14.42 0.11 -10.73
CA PHE A 133 13.94 1.34 -10.09
C PHE A 133 15.00 2.44 -9.98
N VAL A 134 16.29 2.10 -10.05
CA VAL A 134 17.39 3.08 -9.97
C VAL A 134 17.79 3.60 -11.35
N SER A 135 17.79 2.73 -12.36
CA SER A 135 18.41 2.99 -13.66
C SER A 135 17.44 3.38 -14.77
N GLN A 136 16.13 3.24 -14.56
CA GLN A 136 15.13 3.45 -15.61
C GLN A 136 14.12 4.53 -15.27
N ASP A 137 13.99 5.51 -16.17
CA ASP A 137 12.83 6.43 -16.21
C ASP A 137 11.57 5.66 -16.59
N ILE A 138 10.91 5.02 -15.63
CA ILE A 138 9.62 4.37 -15.83
C ILE A 138 8.59 5.47 -16.10
N ASP A 139 7.81 5.36 -17.19
CA ASP A 139 6.78 6.34 -17.54
C ASP A 139 5.41 5.97 -16.97
N GLY A 140 5.20 4.70 -16.65
CA GLY A 140 3.97 4.23 -16.04
C GLY A 140 4.01 2.76 -15.66
N VAL A 141 2.90 2.32 -15.08
CA VAL A 141 2.65 0.93 -14.70
C VAL A 141 1.24 0.53 -15.12
N ILE A 142 1.11 -0.67 -15.68
CA ILE A 142 -0.17 -1.33 -15.92
C ILE A 142 -0.31 -2.46 -14.90
N LEU A 143 -1.39 -2.43 -14.12
CA LEU A 143 -1.72 -3.46 -13.14
C LEU A 143 -2.65 -4.46 -13.81
N VAL A 144 -2.30 -5.74 -13.76
CA VAL A 144 -3.13 -6.82 -14.29
C VAL A 144 -3.35 -7.86 -13.21
N THR A 145 -4.59 -7.97 -12.74
CA THR A 145 -5.00 -8.91 -11.69
C THR A 145 -5.77 -10.09 -12.27
N GLY A 146 -5.80 -11.20 -11.54
CA GLY A 146 -6.66 -12.33 -11.91
C GLY A 146 -6.76 -13.42 -10.86
N ASP A 147 -7.62 -14.40 -11.15
CA ASP A 147 -7.88 -15.57 -10.31
C ASP A 147 -6.73 -16.60 -10.30
N CYS A 148 -5.90 -16.61 -11.36
CA CYS A 148 -4.72 -17.45 -11.49
C CYS A 148 -3.72 -16.86 -12.49
N GLN A 149 -2.48 -17.38 -12.50
CA GLN A 149 -1.40 -16.82 -13.32
C GLN A 149 -1.74 -16.88 -14.80
N THR A 150 -2.38 -17.95 -15.27
CA THR A 150 -2.79 -18.09 -16.67
C THR A 150 -3.75 -16.97 -17.10
N THR A 151 -4.75 -16.62 -16.28
CA THR A 151 -5.65 -15.50 -16.56
C THR A 151 -4.89 -14.17 -16.64
N VAL A 152 -3.93 -13.95 -15.74
CA VAL A 152 -3.10 -12.74 -15.74
C VAL A 152 -2.16 -12.68 -16.95
N ASP A 153 -1.55 -13.79 -17.34
CA ASP A 153 -0.67 -13.86 -18.51
C ASP A 153 -1.45 -13.60 -19.80
N GLU A 154 -2.65 -14.19 -19.94
CA GLU A 154 -3.56 -13.93 -21.07
C GLU A 154 -3.92 -12.44 -21.15
N ALA A 155 -4.35 -11.84 -20.03
CA ALA A 155 -4.69 -10.42 -19.97
C ALA A 155 -3.48 -9.51 -20.24
N THR A 156 -2.32 -9.82 -19.65
CA THR A 156 -1.07 -9.08 -19.86
C THR A 156 -0.63 -9.15 -21.33
N ASN A 157 -0.78 -10.31 -21.98
CA ASN A 157 -0.49 -10.45 -23.40
C ASN A 157 -1.44 -9.61 -24.27
N ASN A 158 -2.73 -9.55 -23.92
CA ASN A 158 -3.68 -8.65 -24.60
C ASN A 158 -3.26 -7.19 -24.46
N VAL A 159 -2.84 -6.75 -23.26
CA VAL A 159 -2.28 -5.41 -23.05
C VAL A 159 -1.06 -5.17 -23.94
N LYS A 160 -0.09 -6.10 -23.93
CA LYS A 160 1.12 -6.00 -24.75
C LYS A 160 0.80 -5.91 -26.24
N GLN A 161 -0.21 -6.65 -26.72
CA GLN A 161 -0.67 -6.60 -28.10
C GLN A 161 -1.27 -5.24 -28.47
N VAL A 162 -2.09 -4.63 -27.59
CA VAL A 162 -2.68 -3.30 -27.84
C VAL A 162 -1.61 -2.24 -28.09
N PHE A 163 -0.55 -2.23 -27.28
CA PHE A 163 0.56 -1.27 -27.44
C PHE A 163 1.68 -1.76 -28.38
N GLY A 164 1.54 -2.96 -28.96
CA GLY A 164 2.56 -3.60 -29.79
C GLY A 164 3.88 -3.84 -29.08
N ALA A 165 3.90 -4.00 -27.75
CA ALA A 165 5.13 -4.18 -26.96
C ALA A 165 5.96 -5.35 -27.51
N GLY A 166 7.26 -5.11 -27.73
CA GLY A 166 8.18 -6.09 -28.35
C GLY A 166 8.14 -6.15 -29.89
N GLN A 167 7.32 -5.32 -30.56
CA GLN A 167 7.26 -5.21 -32.02
C GLN A 167 8.04 -3.96 -32.52
N PRO A 168 8.47 -3.92 -33.80
CA PRO A 168 9.22 -2.78 -34.35
C PRO A 168 8.50 -1.44 -34.25
N ASN A 169 7.16 -1.46 -34.30
CA ASN A 169 6.33 -0.25 -34.21
C ASN A 169 5.68 -0.12 -32.83
N ALA A 170 6.25 -0.65 -31.76
CA ALA A 170 5.65 -0.57 -30.42
C ALA A 170 5.47 0.89 -29.95
N SER A 171 4.36 1.20 -29.30
CA SER A 171 4.18 2.50 -28.62
C SER A 171 4.69 2.52 -27.18
N ILE A 172 4.87 1.34 -26.57
CA ILE A 172 5.56 1.18 -25.29
C ILE A 172 6.67 0.13 -25.37
N THR A 173 7.63 0.25 -24.48
CA THR A 173 8.62 -0.80 -24.18
C THR A 173 8.39 -1.29 -22.75
N GLU A 174 8.32 -2.60 -22.53
CA GLU A 174 8.35 -3.17 -21.17
C GLU A 174 9.72 -2.87 -20.54
N ALA A 175 9.71 -2.15 -19.42
CA ALA A 175 10.91 -1.89 -18.63
C ALA A 175 11.28 -3.15 -17.84
N PHE A 176 10.32 -3.64 -17.07
CA PHE A 176 10.34 -4.90 -16.33
C PHE A 176 8.93 -5.20 -15.80
N SER A 177 8.72 -6.41 -15.30
CA SER A 177 7.50 -6.80 -14.62
C SER A 177 7.78 -7.47 -13.29
N ILE A 178 6.86 -7.32 -12.34
CA ILE A 178 6.92 -7.96 -11.03
C ILE A 178 5.58 -8.65 -10.78
N VAL A 179 5.63 -9.90 -10.33
CA VAL A 179 4.45 -10.72 -10.08
C VAL A 179 4.25 -10.88 -8.58
N GLY A 180 3.04 -10.54 -8.12
CA GLY A 180 2.53 -10.88 -6.80
C GLY A 180 1.60 -12.09 -6.86
N VAL A 181 1.62 -12.89 -5.80
CA VAL A 181 0.77 -14.08 -5.66
C VAL A 181 0.31 -14.14 -4.20
N VAL A 182 -0.99 -14.32 -3.99
CA VAL A 182 -1.54 -14.61 -2.66
C VAL A 182 -0.94 -15.93 -2.18
N ARG A 183 -0.49 -15.95 -0.91
CA ARG A 183 0.10 -17.14 -0.28
C ARG A 183 -0.87 -18.34 -0.27
N PRO A 184 -0.37 -19.59 -0.27
CA PRO A 184 -1.19 -20.78 -0.45
C PRO A 184 -2.03 -21.14 0.79
N ASP A 185 -3.01 -22.02 0.60
CA ASP A 185 -3.73 -22.72 1.67
C ASP A 185 -4.25 -21.82 2.81
N ALA A 186 -3.88 -22.11 4.07
CA ALA A 186 -4.32 -21.39 5.25
C ALA A 186 -3.73 -19.98 5.36
N GLU A 187 -2.69 -19.68 4.57
CA GLU A 187 -1.98 -18.41 4.57
C GLU A 187 -2.55 -17.44 3.53
N GLN A 188 -3.62 -17.83 2.81
CA GLN A 188 -4.36 -16.92 1.96
C GLN A 188 -4.89 -15.74 2.79
N GLY A 189 -4.58 -14.51 2.38
CA GLY A 189 -4.91 -13.31 3.14
C GLY A 189 -3.78 -12.82 4.07
N HIS A 190 -2.76 -13.65 4.30
CA HIS A 190 -1.64 -13.32 5.17
C HIS A 190 -0.43 -12.82 4.36
N GLU A 191 0.34 -11.88 4.91
CA GLU A 191 1.67 -11.51 4.40
C GLU A 191 2.75 -12.52 4.86
N HIS A 192 4.03 -12.33 4.47
CA HIS A 192 5.05 -13.38 4.66
C HIS A 192 5.55 -13.55 6.10
N PHE A 193 5.38 -12.58 7.00
CA PHE A 193 5.57 -12.82 8.44
C PHE A 193 4.45 -13.67 9.06
N GLY A 194 3.34 -13.85 8.32
CA GLY A 194 2.21 -14.71 8.64
C GLY A 194 1.05 -13.99 9.30
N PHE A 195 0.88 -12.68 9.13
CA PHE A 195 -0.25 -11.91 9.66
C PHE A 195 -1.30 -11.63 8.58
N GLU A 196 -2.58 -11.84 8.90
CA GLU A 196 -3.71 -11.45 8.05
C GLU A 196 -3.64 -9.95 7.75
N ASP A 197 -3.66 -9.61 6.45
CA ASP A 197 -3.60 -8.24 5.95
C ASP A 197 -4.92 -7.82 5.27
N GLY A 198 -5.08 -6.54 4.99
CA GLY A 198 -6.27 -5.99 4.31
C GLY A 198 -7.51 -5.84 5.22
N VAL A 199 -7.39 -6.06 6.53
CA VAL A 199 -8.51 -5.99 7.49
C VAL A 199 -9.06 -4.57 7.66
N SER A 200 -8.20 -3.59 7.96
CA SER A 200 -8.61 -2.22 8.25
C SER A 200 -8.28 -1.29 7.09
N LEU A 201 -9.31 -0.76 6.45
CA LEU A 201 -9.27 0.26 5.39
C LEU A 201 -10.21 1.40 5.77
N PRO A 202 -9.91 2.67 5.43
CA PRO A 202 -10.88 3.74 5.63
C PRO A 202 -12.11 3.52 4.75
N SER A 203 -13.28 4.02 5.17
CA SER A 203 -14.47 4.08 4.33
C SER A 203 -14.56 5.44 3.65
N ILE A 204 -14.74 5.48 2.34
CA ILE A 204 -14.77 6.71 1.56
C ILE A 204 -16.20 7.23 1.48
N ASP A 205 -16.43 8.46 1.95
CA ASP A 205 -17.76 9.06 2.02
C ASP A 205 -18.47 9.04 0.66
N GLY A 206 -19.70 8.50 0.64
CA GLY A 206 -20.54 8.41 -0.55
C GLY A 206 -20.16 7.32 -1.56
N LEU A 207 -19.06 6.58 -1.33
CA LEU A 207 -18.71 5.37 -2.07
C LEU A 207 -19.00 4.12 -1.23
N ASP A 208 -18.57 4.11 0.02
CA ASP A 208 -18.89 3.06 0.98
C ASP A 208 -20.26 3.32 1.64
N THR A 209 -21.23 2.42 1.40
CA THR A 209 -22.62 2.60 1.86
C THR A 209 -22.95 1.88 3.17
N ALA A 210 -22.09 0.94 3.59
CA ALA A 210 -22.28 0.15 4.80
C ALA A 210 -20.92 -0.12 5.48
N PRO A 211 -20.27 0.91 6.05
CA PRO A 211 -18.99 0.73 6.72
C PRO A 211 -19.15 -0.18 7.94
N ASN A 212 -18.13 -1.01 8.19
CA ASN A 212 -18.07 -1.85 9.38
C ASN A 212 -17.85 -1.00 10.64
N LYS A 213 -18.20 -1.55 11.82
CA LYS A 213 -17.91 -0.88 13.09
C LYS A 213 -16.42 -0.65 13.27
N GLY A 214 -16.06 0.54 13.78
CA GLY A 214 -14.68 0.99 13.92
C GLY A 214 -13.96 1.34 12.60
N GLN A 215 -14.63 1.23 11.45
CA GLN A 215 -14.10 1.74 10.19
C GLN A 215 -14.18 3.27 10.19
N VAL A 216 -13.05 3.94 9.92
CA VAL A 216 -12.96 5.40 9.97
C VAL A 216 -13.44 5.98 8.64
N PRO A 217 -14.49 6.84 8.64
CA PRO A 217 -14.92 7.54 7.44
C PRO A 217 -13.93 8.64 7.08
N ILE A 218 -13.65 8.78 5.79
CA ILE A 218 -12.82 9.84 5.23
C ILE A 218 -13.54 10.58 4.10
N PRO A 219 -13.32 11.91 3.98
CA PRO A 219 -13.77 12.65 2.81
C PRO A 219 -13.21 12.05 1.52
N GLN A 220 -13.99 12.13 0.44
CA GLN A 220 -13.59 11.65 -0.90
C GLN A 220 -12.24 12.22 -1.34
N GLY A 221 -12.01 13.50 -1.04
CA GLY A 221 -10.84 14.27 -1.39
C GLY A 221 -9.56 13.84 -0.68
N VAL A 222 -9.61 12.92 0.30
CA VAL A 222 -8.40 12.28 0.86
C VAL A 222 -7.83 11.24 -0.11
N VAL A 223 -8.67 10.67 -0.98
CA VAL A 223 -8.27 9.64 -1.96
C VAL A 223 -8.31 10.16 -3.40
N LEU A 224 -9.28 11.01 -3.73
CA LEU A 224 -9.54 11.47 -5.10
C LEU A 224 -9.22 12.96 -5.25
N CYS A 225 -8.41 13.33 -6.24
CA CYS A 225 -8.06 14.73 -6.50
C CYS A 225 -9.30 15.55 -6.94
N ASP A 226 -9.31 16.83 -6.60
CA ASP A 226 -10.40 17.79 -6.87
C ASP A 226 -11.78 17.33 -6.33
N ARG A 227 -11.76 16.60 -5.22
CA ARG A 227 -12.95 16.26 -4.41
C ARG A 227 -12.86 16.90 -3.04
N THR A 228 -13.99 16.97 -2.35
CA THR A 228 -14.04 17.57 -1.01
C THR A 228 -13.15 16.81 -0.04
N GLY A 229 -12.16 17.52 0.51
CA GLY A 229 -11.09 16.95 1.34
C GLY A 229 -9.70 17.04 0.71
N ASP A 230 -9.58 17.32 -0.59
CA ASP A 230 -8.29 17.52 -1.28
C ASP A 230 -7.74 18.91 -0.97
N ASN A 231 -7.20 19.05 0.23
CA ASN A 231 -6.79 20.33 0.81
C ASN A 231 -5.31 20.33 1.18
N ASP A 232 -4.71 21.51 1.20
CA ASP A 232 -3.36 21.74 1.72
C ASP A 232 -3.35 21.79 3.27
N ASP A 233 -2.16 22.00 3.85
CA ASP A 233 -1.99 22.12 5.31
C ASP A 233 -2.76 23.29 5.93
N ASN A 234 -3.13 24.31 5.12
CA ASN A 234 -3.94 25.45 5.54
C ASN A 234 -5.45 25.20 5.36
N LYS A 235 -5.84 23.96 5.05
CA LYS A 235 -7.23 23.54 4.78
C LYS A 235 -7.85 24.23 3.56
N GLN A 236 -7.03 24.70 2.63
CA GLN A 236 -7.47 25.28 1.36
C GLN A 236 -7.48 24.21 0.28
N ALA A 237 -8.48 24.22 -0.60
CA ALA A 237 -8.52 23.30 -1.71
C ALA A 237 -7.25 23.43 -2.57
N ILE A 238 -6.58 22.31 -2.84
CA ILE A 238 -5.40 22.30 -3.70
C ILE A 238 -5.85 22.59 -5.13
N PRO A 239 -5.30 23.60 -5.82
CA PRO A 239 -5.59 23.79 -7.23
C PRO A 239 -5.09 22.57 -8.01
N ARG A 240 -5.98 21.86 -8.68
CA ARG A 240 -5.64 20.74 -9.56
C ARG A 240 -5.99 21.10 -11.01
N PRO A 241 -5.31 20.54 -12.01
CA PRO A 241 -5.76 20.66 -13.39
C PRO A 241 -7.03 19.84 -13.59
N ASP A 242 -7.92 20.26 -14.47
CA ASP A 242 -9.25 19.63 -14.66
C ASP A 242 -9.18 18.12 -14.90
N TRP A 243 -8.13 17.64 -15.58
CA TRP A 243 -7.94 16.23 -15.89
C TRP A 243 -7.50 15.39 -14.68
N ALA A 244 -7.00 16.00 -13.61
CA ALA A 244 -6.62 15.26 -12.40
C ALA A 244 -7.84 14.88 -11.55
N LYS A 245 -9.00 15.50 -11.78
CA LYS A 245 -10.23 15.19 -11.06
C LYS A 245 -10.56 13.70 -11.11
N ASP A 246 -10.93 13.15 -9.96
CA ASP A 246 -11.28 11.73 -9.76
C ASP A 246 -10.12 10.75 -9.98
N GLY A 247 -8.90 11.25 -10.24
CA GLY A 247 -7.70 10.45 -10.18
C GLY A 247 -7.13 10.37 -8.77
N SER A 248 -6.14 9.52 -8.59
CA SER A 248 -5.47 9.28 -7.30
C SER A 248 -3.99 9.00 -7.50
N PHE A 249 -3.15 9.43 -6.56
CA PHE A 249 -1.75 9.04 -6.54
C PHE A 249 -1.60 7.61 -6.02
N LEU A 250 -0.90 6.78 -6.77
CA LEU A 250 -0.51 5.42 -6.43
C LEU A 250 0.95 5.44 -5.94
N CYS A 251 1.17 5.05 -4.70
CA CYS A 251 2.52 4.73 -4.20
C CYS A 251 2.77 3.22 -4.33
N PHE A 252 3.80 2.84 -5.08
CA PHE A 252 4.25 1.45 -5.21
C PHE A 252 5.59 1.25 -4.49
N ARG A 253 5.69 0.22 -3.66
CA ARG A 253 6.93 -0.18 -2.98
C ARG A 253 7.14 -1.70 -3.09
N LYS A 254 8.32 -2.12 -3.55
CA LYS A 254 8.77 -3.51 -3.41
C LYS A 254 9.48 -3.63 -2.05
N LEU A 255 8.82 -4.30 -1.11
CA LEU A 255 9.28 -4.44 0.27
C LEU A 255 9.66 -5.90 0.52
N ALA A 256 10.95 -6.22 0.46
CA ALA A 256 11.44 -7.56 0.78
C ALA A 256 11.30 -7.84 2.28
N GLN A 257 10.97 -9.08 2.64
CA GLN A 257 10.72 -9.51 4.01
C GLN A 257 11.69 -10.61 4.42
N LEU A 258 12.46 -10.34 5.47
CA LEU A 258 13.41 -11.26 6.09
C LEU A 258 12.68 -12.10 7.15
N VAL A 259 11.90 -13.09 6.67
CA VAL A 259 10.92 -13.84 7.48
C VAL A 259 11.58 -14.61 8.63
N LEU A 260 12.70 -15.28 8.36
CA LEU A 260 13.40 -16.09 9.35
C LEU A 260 14.13 -15.23 10.38
N GLU A 261 14.65 -14.09 9.96
CA GLU A 261 15.30 -13.12 10.83
C GLU A 261 14.28 -12.49 11.78
N PHE A 262 13.07 -12.20 11.31
CA PHE A 262 11.96 -11.77 12.16
C PHE A 262 11.54 -12.88 13.14
N ASP A 263 11.38 -14.12 12.67
CA ASP A 263 11.00 -15.25 13.52
C ASP A 263 12.05 -15.53 14.62
N ALA A 264 13.33 -15.48 14.26
CA ALA A 264 14.45 -15.60 15.20
C ALA A 264 14.47 -14.46 16.23
N PHE A 265 14.14 -13.23 15.81
CA PHE A 265 14.00 -12.11 16.74
C PHE A 265 12.89 -12.39 17.76
N LEU A 266 11.72 -12.87 17.31
CA LEU A 266 10.62 -13.21 18.20
C LEU A 266 10.99 -14.32 19.18
N GLU A 267 11.68 -15.36 18.73
CA GLU A 267 12.11 -16.47 19.60
C GLU A 267 13.09 -15.97 20.69
N ASN A 268 14.05 -15.14 20.31
CA ASN A 268 15.08 -14.62 21.22
C ASN A 268 14.52 -13.62 22.23
N ASN A 269 13.43 -12.92 21.91
CA ASN A 269 12.83 -11.88 22.75
C ASN A 269 11.46 -12.26 23.32
N LYS A 270 11.04 -13.52 23.18
CA LYS A 270 9.71 -13.98 23.60
C LYS A 270 9.39 -13.58 25.03
N ILE A 271 8.12 -13.25 25.25
CA ILE A 271 7.63 -12.82 26.57
C ILE A 271 7.72 -14.01 27.53
N GLN A 272 8.55 -13.88 28.56
CA GLN A 272 8.82 -14.96 29.51
C GLN A 272 7.61 -15.19 30.43
N GLY A 273 7.39 -16.46 30.82
CA GLY A 273 6.32 -16.83 31.74
C GLY A 273 4.91 -16.79 31.15
N VAL A 274 4.79 -16.67 29.82
CA VAL A 274 3.52 -16.67 29.08
C VAL A 274 3.53 -17.81 28.06
N ASP A 275 2.48 -18.62 28.06
CA ASP A 275 2.26 -19.62 27.01
C ASP A 275 2.11 -18.90 25.65
N ASN A 276 2.85 -19.34 24.63
CA ASN A 276 2.93 -18.68 23.32
C ASN A 276 3.50 -17.24 23.39
N GLY A 277 4.46 -16.99 24.29
CA GLY A 277 5.09 -15.68 24.45
C GLY A 277 5.80 -15.14 23.21
N LYS A 278 6.16 -16.01 22.26
CA LYS A 278 6.72 -15.63 20.94
C LYS A 278 5.63 -15.02 20.06
N GLU A 279 4.51 -15.72 19.94
CA GLU A 279 3.34 -15.31 19.16
C GLU A 279 2.74 -14.03 19.74
N LEU A 280 2.65 -13.92 21.07
CA LEU A 280 2.18 -12.71 21.74
C LEU A 280 3.10 -11.52 21.47
N LEU A 281 4.43 -11.71 21.49
CA LEU A 281 5.35 -10.63 21.12
C LEU A 281 5.07 -10.17 19.69
N GLY A 282 5.03 -11.08 18.71
CA GLY A 282 4.72 -10.74 17.33
C GLY A 282 3.39 -10.00 17.20
N ALA A 283 2.36 -10.48 17.90
CA ALA A 283 1.05 -9.85 17.93
C ALA A 283 1.10 -8.43 18.52
N ARG A 284 1.93 -8.17 19.53
CA ARG A 284 2.13 -6.84 20.13
C ARG A 284 2.97 -5.91 19.24
N LEU A 285 3.92 -6.43 18.47
CA LEU A 285 4.67 -5.64 17.48
C LEU A 285 3.76 -5.15 16.35
N VAL A 286 2.84 -6.01 15.88
CA VAL A 286 1.91 -5.67 14.80
C VAL A 286 0.67 -4.93 15.33
N GLY A 287 0.21 -5.30 16.52
CA GLY A 287 -1.07 -4.90 17.14
C GLY A 287 -2.25 -5.83 16.78
N ARG A 288 -2.00 -6.92 16.06
CA ARG A 288 -2.94 -8.01 15.76
C ARG A 288 -2.22 -9.34 15.85
N TRP A 289 -2.93 -10.38 16.28
CA TRP A 289 -2.48 -11.76 16.09
C TRP A 289 -2.38 -12.12 14.63
N LYS A 290 -1.64 -13.20 14.33
CA LYS A 290 -1.50 -13.72 12.97
C LYS A 290 -2.84 -13.97 12.28
N SER A 291 -3.84 -14.45 13.02
CA SER A 291 -5.22 -14.65 12.54
C SER A 291 -5.91 -13.38 12.02
N GLY A 292 -5.47 -12.20 12.47
CA GLY A 292 -6.15 -10.91 12.28
C GLY A 292 -6.87 -10.39 13.53
N ALA A 293 -7.01 -11.17 14.61
CA ALA A 293 -7.63 -10.73 15.85
C ALA A 293 -6.84 -9.55 16.46
N PRO A 294 -7.47 -8.39 16.76
CA PRO A 294 -6.73 -7.26 17.31
C PRO A 294 -6.38 -7.49 18.77
N VAL A 295 -5.11 -7.26 19.14
CA VAL A 295 -4.61 -7.49 20.50
C VAL A 295 -5.40 -6.69 21.54
N ILE A 296 -5.91 -5.51 21.17
CA ILE A 296 -6.73 -4.68 22.05
C ILE A 296 -8.04 -5.37 22.51
N LEU A 297 -8.57 -6.32 21.73
CA LEU A 297 -9.77 -7.10 22.06
C LEU A 297 -9.42 -8.52 22.53
N ALA A 298 -8.27 -9.04 22.11
CA ALA A 298 -7.76 -10.37 22.46
C ALA A 298 -6.33 -10.24 23.05
N PRO A 299 -6.17 -9.77 24.30
CA PRO A 299 -4.90 -9.24 24.80
C PRO A 299 -3.82 -10.27 25.10
N LEU A 300 -4.21 -11.49 25.45
CA LEU A 300 -3.29 -12.52 25.96
C LEU A 300 -3.27 -13.80 25.13
N LYS A 301 -4.29 -14.00 24.29
CA LYS A 301 -4.43 -15.19 23.45
C LYS A 301 -5.19 -14.83 22.18
N ASP A 302 -4.81 -15.45 21.08
CA ASP A 302 -5.50 -15.33 19.80
C ASP A 302 -6.97 -15.78 19.88
N ASP A 303 -7.81 -15.15 19.06
CA ASP A 303 -9.24 -15.44 18.89
C ASP A 303 -9.57 -15.48 17.39
N PRO A 304 -9.43 -16.65 16.73
CA PRO A 304 -9.73 -16.80 15.31
C PRO A 304 -11.20 -16.53 14.95
N GLU A 305 -12.15 -16.73 15.88
CA GLU A 305 -13.56 -16.43 15.63
C GLU A 305 -13.80 -14.91 15.58
N LEU A 306 -13.15 -14.16 16.48
CA LEU A 306 -13.11 -12.70 16.39
C LEU A 306 -12.45 -12.25 15.10
N ALA A 307 -11.32 -12.86 14.71
CA ALA A 307 -10.56 -12.44 13.53
C ALA A 307 -11.39 -12.51 12.23
N GLN A 308 -12.20 -13.56 12.07
CA GLN A 308 -13.03 -13.79 10.88
C GLN A 308 -14.34 -12.97 10.88
N ASP A 309 -14.67 -12.30 11.99
CA ASP A 309 -15.88 -11.49 12.10
C ASP A 309 -15.60 -10.02 11.74
N SER A 310 -15.82 -9.67 10.47
CA SER A 310 -15.65 -8.29 9.96
C SER A 310 -16.48 -7.22 10.68
N ALA A 311 -17.52 -7.61 11.43
CA ALA A 311 -18.32 -6.67 12.22
C ALA A 311 -17.70 -6.37 13.60
N ARG A 312 -16.71 -7.16 14.05
CA ARG A 312 -16.06 -7.04 15.37
C ARG A 312 -14.55 -6.85 15.30
N ASN A 313 -13.86 -7.42 14.32
CA ASN A 313 -12.39 -7.46 14.23
C ASN A 313 -11.72 -6.09 14.06
N ASN A 314 -12.49 -5.02 13.86
CA ASN A 314 -12.01 -3.66 13.77
C ASN A 314 -12.70 -2.67 14.72
N ASP A 315 -13.62 -3.14 15.57
CA ASP A 315 -14.45 -2.33 16.47
C ASP A 315 -13.69 -1.93 17.74
N PHE A 316 -12.71 -1.03 17.59
CA PHE A 316 -11.91 -0.48 18.68
C PHE A 316 -11.34 0.90 18.30
N ASP A 317 -10.82 1.66 19.26
CA ASP A 317 -10.27 3.00 18.98
C ASP A 317 -9.05 3.40 19.83
N PHE A 318 -8.57 2.48 20.67
CA PHE A 318 -7.49 2.65 21.66
C PHE A 318 -7.78 3.61 22.83
N SER A 319 -8.98 4.18 22.92
CA SER A 319 -9.31 5.23 23.92
C SER A 319 -9.16 4.78 25.37
N GLN A 320 -9.31 3.48 25.64
CA GLN A 320 -9.22 2.88 26.97
C GLN A 320 -7.87 2.22 27.26
N ASP A 321 -6.86 2.37 26.39
CA ASP A 321 -5.57 1.71 26.54
C ASP A 321 -4.40 2.70 26.55
N ALA A 322 -3.72 2.77 27.69
CA ALA A 322 -2.54 3.60 27.89
C ALA A 322 -1.23 2.94 27.39
N GLY A 323 -1.32 2.05 26.40
CA GLY A 323 -0.19 1.30 25.86
C GLY A 323 0.11 -0.02 26.60
N GLN A 324 -0.77 -0.43 27.53
CA GLN A 324 -0.61 -1.66 28.31
C GLN A 324 -0.96 -2.88 27.47
N VAL A 325 -2.07 -2.81 26.75
CA VAL A 325 -2.59 -3.90 25.94
C VAL A 325 -1.98 -3.88 24.54
N CYS A 326 -2.02 -2.74 23.85
CA CYS A 326 -1.42 -2.58 22.54
C CYS A 326 -0.29 -1.55 22.63
N PRO A 327 0.99 -1.88 22.38
CA PRO A 327 2.06 -0.89 22.45
C PRO A 327 1.77 0.33 21.56
N PHE A 328 2.11 1.54 22.01
CA PHE A 328 1.94 2.75 21.17
C PHE A 328 2.70 2.66 19.85
N ALA A 329 3.84 1.95 19.85
CA ALA A 329 4.66 1.72 18.68
C ALA A 329 4.21 0.52 17.81
N ALA A 330 3.14 -0.19 18.19
CA ALA A 330 2.61 -1.28 17.37
C ALA A 330 2.25 -0.79 15.96
N HIS A 331 2.51 -1.60 14.94
CA HIS A 331 2.39 -1.21 13.54
C HIS A 331 1.03 -0.57 13.20
N ILE A 332 -0.08 -1.22 13.57
CA ILE A 332 -1.43 -0.69 13.28
C ILE A 332 -1.78 0.59 14.05
N ARG A 333 -1.10 0.84 15.19
CA ARG A 333 -1.33 2.01 16.06
C ARG A 333 -0.46 3.18 15.63
N LYS A 334 0.72 2.91 15.08
CA LYS A 334 1.56 3.89 14.37
C LYS A 334 0.91 4.37 13.08
N THR A 335 0.37 3.45 12.28
CA THR A 335 -0.16 3.77 10.94
C THR A 335 -1.63 4.21 10.96
N ASN A 336 -2.37 3.91 12.03
CA ASN A 336 -3.69 4.49 12.31
C ASN A 336 -3.86 4.64 13.83
N PRO A 337 -3.47 5.78 14.41
CA PRO A 337 -3.54 6.01 15.86
C PRO A 337 -4.96 6.12 16.41
N ARG A 338 -5.99 6.22 15.57
CA ARG A 338 -7.39 6.38 15.99
C ARG A 338 -7.52 7.52 17.02
N THR A 339 -8.10 7.26 18.20
CA THR A 339 -8.34 8.31 19.20
C THR A 339 -7.08 8.80 19.92
N ASP A 340 -5.97 8.07 19.84
CA ASP A 340 -4.71 8.55 20.42
C ASP A 340 -4.28 9.88 19.81
N PHE A 341 -4.58 10.07 18.53
CA PHE A 341 -4.26 11.30 17.81
C PHE A 341 -4.92 12.51 18.46
N ILE A 342 -6.21 12.41 18.78
CA ILE A 342 -6.98 13.47 19.46
C ILE A 342 -6.44 13.68 20.88
N SER A 343 -6.21 12.58 21.62
CA SER A 343 -5.72 12.63 23.01
C SER A 343 -4.34 13.27 23.18
N ALA A 344 -3.57 13.37 22.09
CA ALA A 344 -2.27 14.05 22.06
C ALA A 344 -2.39 15.59 21.94
N GLY A 345 -3.60 16.16 22.07
CA GLY A 345 -3.86 17.60 21.94
C GLY A 345 -3.97 18.08 20.49
N LEU A 346 -4.16 17.15 19.55
CA LEU A 346 -4.45 17.42 18.14
C LEU A 346 -5.97 17.36 17.96
N ASP A 347 -6.69 18.36 18.48
CA ASP A 347 -8.16 18.41 18.62
C ASP A 347 -8.95 18.40 17.27
N ASP A 348 -8.28 18.18 16.15
CA ASP A 348 -8.87 18.19 14.82
C ASP A 348 -8.79 16.82 14.15
N THR A 349 -9.93 16.11 14.17
CA THR A 349 -10.09 14.81 13.51
C THR A 349 -9.78 14.84 12.01
N THR A 350 -9.87 16.00 11.35
CA THR A 350 -9.52 16.13 9.92
C THR A 350 -8.04 15.89 9.67
N VAL A 351 -7.19 16.19 10.66
CA VAL A 351 -5.74 15.97 10.57
C VAL A 351 -5.47 14.47 10.54
N LEU A 352 -6.11 13.66 11.38
CA LEU A 352 -5.99 12.20 11.30
C LEU A 352 -6.46 11.66 9.94
N THR A 353 -7.66 12.07 9.50
CA THR A 353 -8.29 11.48 8.31
C THR A 353 -7.49 11.70 7.03
N ASN A 354 -6.75 12.81 6.91
CA ASN A 354 -5.90 13.11 5.74
C ASN A 354 -4.75 12.12 5.56
N HIS A 355 -4.40 11.37 6.61
CA HIS A 355 -3.30 10.41 6.61
C HIS A 355 -3.76 8.96 6.41
N LEU A 356 -5.07 8.72 6.24
CA LEU A 356 -5.61 7.39 6.00
C LEU A 356 -5.82 7.14 4.51
N PHE A 357 -5.40 5.96 4.06
CA PHE A 357 -5.48 5.58 2.65
C PHE A 357 -5.87 4.10 2.49
N PRO A 358 -6.58 3.74 1.41
CA PRO A 358 -6.75 2.34 1.05
C PRO A 358 -5.43 1.72 0.58
N ARG A 359 -5.20 0.48 1.02
CA ARG A 359 -4.05 -0.35 0.61
C ARG A 359 -4.53 -1.46 -0.33
N ARG A 360 -3.71 -1.78 -1.33
CA ARG A 360 -3.94 -2.79 -2.38
C ARG A 360 -2.72 -3.68 -2.58
N GLY A 361 -1.96 -3.93 -1.53
CA GLY A 361 -0.76 -4.76 -1.61
C GLY A 361 -1.06 -6.22 -1.97
N ILE A 362 -0.02 -6.94 -2.39
CA ILE A 362 -0.06 -8.39 -2.61
C ILE A 362 1.33 -8.99 -2.28
N PRO A 363 1.41 -10.17 -1.62
CA PRO A 363 2.68 -10.84 -1.40
C PRO A 363 3.39 -11.21 -2.72
N TYR A 364 4.71 -11.38 -2.69
CA TYR A 364 5.50 -11.91 -3.81
C TYR A 364 6.59 -12.85 -3.31
N GLY A 365 7.04 -13.73 -4.21
CA GLY A 365 8.10 -14.69 -3.93
C GLY A 365 7.59 -16.00 -3.33
N PRO A 366 8.48 -16.99 -3.18
CA PRO A 366 8.11 -18.31 -2.67
C PRO A 366 7.90 -18.30 -1.15
N GLU A 367 7.24 -19.35 -0.64
CA GLU A 367 7.27 -19.66 0.80
C GLU A 367 8.70 -19.93 1.29
N VAL A 368 8.90 -19.91 2.61
CA VAL A 368 10.20 -20.25 3.22
C VAL A 368 10.56 -21.70 2.88
N THR A 369 11.77 -21.92 2.39
CA THR A 369 12.24 -23.25 2.00
C THR A 369 12.76 -24.06 3.21
N PRO A 370 12.83 -25.40 3.10
CA PRO A 370 13.49 -26.21 4.13
C PRO A 370 14.97 -25.84 4.36
N GLU A 371 15.68 -25.41 3.32
CA GLU A 371 17.09 -25.00 3.41
C GLU A 371 17.23 -23.71 4.22
N GLU A 372 16.44 -22.69 3.90
CA GLU A 372 16.40 -21.43 4.66
C GLU A 372 16.08 -21.69 6.13
N THR A 373 15.05 -22.53 6.40
CA THR A 373 14.69 -22.93 7.77
C THR A 373 15.87 -23.58 8.51
N SER A 374 16.61 -24.48 7.85
CA SER A 374 17.75 -25.15 8.47
C SER A 374 18.93 -24.22 8.77
N THR A 375 19.13 -23.21 7.93
CA THR A 375 20.24 -22.26 8.04
C THR A 375 19.88 -21.00 8.82
N HIS A 376 18.60 -20.79 9.13
CA HIS A 376 18.05 -19.59 9.74
C HIS A 376 18.44 -18.31 8.99
N ARG A 377 18.48 -18.38 7.66
CA ARG A 377 18.87 -17.27 6.79
C ARG A 377 17.94 -17.20 5.59
N THR A 378 17.46 -16.00 5.31
CA THR A 378 16.74 -15.72 4.07
C THR A 378 17.71 -15.80 2.88
N THR A 379 17.34 -16.58 1.86
CA THR A 379 18.09 -16.71 0.59
C THR A 379 17.24 -16.41 -0.63
N GLU A 380 15.92 -16.60 -0.54
CA GLU A 380 14.97 -16.29 -1.60
C GLU A 380 14.37 -14.89 -1.41
N ASP A 381 14.16 -14.16 -2.51
CA ASP A 381 13.51 -12.85 -2.49
C ASP A 381 11.98 -13.03 -2.40
N ARG A 382 11.43 -12.59 -1.26
CA ARG A 382 10.00 -12.61 -0.96
C ARG A 382 9.60 -11.36 -0.20
N GLY A 383 8.33 -11.02 -0.21
CA GLY A 383 7.81 -9.94 0.60
C GLY A 383 6.50 -9.38 0.10
N LEU A 384 6.35 -8.06 0.17
CA LEU A 384 5.12 -7.36 -0.17
C LEU A 384 5.35 -6.39 -1.33
N LEU A 385 4.51 -6.49 -2.36
CA LEU A 385 4.31 -5.43 -3.35
C LEU A 385 3.27 -4.49 -2.77
N PHE A 386 3.73 -3.51 -2.00
CA PHE A 386 2.86 -2.56 -1.33
C PHE A 386 2.33 -1.53 -2.32
N VAL A 387 1.02 -1.32 -2.28
CA VAL A 387 0.31 -0.32 -3.07
C VAL A 387 -0.65 0.43 -2.17
N CYS A 388 -0.70 1.76 -2.28
CA CYS A 388 -1.74 2.57 -1.64
C CYS A 388 -2.13 3.79 -2.48
N TYR A 389 -3.33 4.30 -2.22
CA TYR A 389 -3.95 5.39 -2.99
C TYR A 389 -4.31 6.58 -2.11
N GLN A 390 -3.98 7.78 -2.55
CA GLN A 390 -4.24 9.05 -1.86
C GLN A 390 -4.33 10.20 -2.86
N SER A 391 -5.01 11.30 -2.51
CA SER A 391 -5.00 12.52 -3.33
C SER A 391 -3.76 13.38 -3.09
N ASN A 392 -3.01 13.12 -2.02
CA ASN A 392 -1.81 13.87 -1.65
C ASN A 392 -0.80 12.94 -0.97
N LEU A 393 0.37 12.73 -1.59
CA LEU A 393 1.41 11.84 -1.08
C LEU A 393 2.07 12.37 0.19
N SER A 394 2.20 13.70 0.34
CA SER A 394 2.78 14.33 1.53
C SER A 394 1.84 14.27 2.74
N HIS A 395 0.56 13.96 2.52
CA HIS A 395 -0.40 13.67 3.59
C HIS A 395 -0.58 12.16 3.78
N GLY A 396 -0.54 11.35 2.73
CA GLY A 396 -0.70 9.90 2.81
C GLY A 396 0.60 9.16 3.15
N PHE A 397 1.04 8.30 2.22
CA PHE A 397 2.19 7.41 2.39
C PHE A 397 3.43 8.07 3.00
N GLN A 398 3.89 9.19 2.43
CA GLN A 398 5.15 9.80 2.85
C GLN A 398 5.07 10.26 4.31
N PHE A 399 3.93 10.84 4.71
CA PHE A 399 3.72 11.29 6.08
C PHE A 399 3.70 10.13 7.06
N VAL A 400 2.93 9.08 6.77
CA VAL A 400 2.82 7.92 7.65
C VAL A 400 4.19 7.26 7.84
N GLN A 401 4.99 7.14 6.79
CA GLN A 401 6.35 6.60 6.91
C GLN A 401 7.25 7.52 7.77
N LYS A 402 7.36 8.81 7.41
CA LYS A 402 8.35 9.72 8.00
C LYS A 402 7.95 10.26 9.37
N SER A 403 6.73 10.77 9.45
CA SER A 403 6.24 11.51 10.62
C SER A 403 5.72 10.59 11.71
N TRP A 404 5.31 9.35 11.37
CA TRP A 404 4.77 8.38 12.32
C TRP A 404 5.68 7.17 12.52
N ALA A 405 5.88 6.35 11.49
CA ALA A 405 6.60 5.09 11.63
C ALA A 405 8.07 5.29 12.02
N ASN A 406 8.78 6.21 11.37
CA ASN A 406 10.19 6.53 11.64
C ASN A 406 10.37 7.43 12.88
N ASN A 407 9.32 8.11 13.33
CA ASN A 407 9.42 9.08 14.41
C ASN A 407 9.28 8.42 15.79
N GLN A 408 10.40 8.33 16.52
CA GLN A 408 10.45 7.74 17.85
C GLN A 408 9.57 8.43 18.90
N GLY A 409 9.29 9.73 18.73
CA GLY A 409 8.46 10.51 19.64
C GLY A 409 6.95 10.40 19.35
N PHE A 410 6.58 9.83 18.20
CA PHE A 410 5.18 9.59 17.86
C PHE A 410 4.74 8.22 18.41
N ILE A 411 3.55 8.03 18.99
CA ILE A 411 2.49 8.99 19.31
C ILE A 411 2.95 9.99 20.38
N PHE A 412 2.67 11.28 20.17
CA PHE A 412 3.16 12.35 21.02
C PHE A 412 2.58 12.33 22.44
N GLY A 413 3.29 12.95 23.38
CA GLY A 413 2.84 13.13 24.77
C GLY A 413 2.88 11.86 25.63
N LYS A 414 3.48 10.78 25.13
CA LYS A 414 3.64 9.52 25.88
C LYS A 414 5.00 9.50 26.60
N ASN A 415 5.05 8.86 27.76
CA ASN A 415 6.27 8.72 28.56
C ASN A 415 6.40 7.28 29.09
N PRO A 416 7.45 6.53 28.74
CA PRO A 416 8.53 6.92 27.81
C PRO A 416 8.05 7.10 26.37
N ASN A 417 8.93 7.62 25.51
CA ASN A 417 8.66 7.74 24.08
C ASN A 417 8.36 6.34 23.49
N PRO A 418 7.40 6.23 22.55
CA PRO A 418 7.03 4.92 21.97
C PRO A 418 8.16 4.22 21.21
N GLY A 419 9.02 4.99 20.53
CA GLY A 419 10.07 4.45 19.65
C GLY A 419 9.59 4.22 18.20
N PHE A 420 10.35 3.43 17.45
CA PHE A 420 10.06 3.14 16.04
C PHE A 420 8.86 2.21 15.88
N ASP A 421 8.16 2.31 14.75
CA ASP A 421 7.38 1.17 14.25
C ASP A 421 8.32 -0.03 14.04
N PRO A 422 8.06 -1.20 14.65
CA PRO A 422 8.98 -2.32 14.59
C PRO A 422 9.07 -2.95 13.20
N ILE A 423 7.99 -2.87 12.41
CA ILE A 423 7.86 -3.54 11.11
C ILE A 423 8.43 -2.68 10.00
N ILE A 424 7.99 -1.42 9.89
CA ILE A 424 8.34 -0.53 8.76
C ILE A 424 9.14 0.71 9.16
N GLY A 425 9.34 0.99 10.45
CA GLY A 425 10.09 2.15 10.91
C GLY A 425 11.56 2.03 10.50
N GLN A 426 12.04 2.94 9.67
CA GLN A 426 13.40 2.93 9.15
C GLN A 426 14.30 3.92 9.89
N ASN A 427 15.57 3.55 10.00
CA ASN A 427 16.60 4.41 10.59
C ASN A 427 17.78 4.59 9.63
N ALA A 428 18.06 5.82 9.23
CA ALA A 428 18.99 6.12 8.14
C ALA A 428 20.48 5.96 8.51
N ASP A 429 20.83 5.89 9.80
CA ASP A 429 22.21 5.94 10.29
C ASP A 429 22.77 4.59 10.80
N ASP A 430 22.07 3.48 10.49
CA ASP A 430 22.42 2.11 10.90
C ASP A 430 22.56 1.91 12.43
N THR A 431 22.06 2.85 13.24
CA THR A 431 22.00 2.67 14.70
C THR A 431 20.80 1.82 15.11
N ASP A 432 20.89 1.22 16.30
CA ASP A 432 19.85 0.37 16.86
C ASP A 432 18.49 1.10 16.94
N ARG A 433 17.47 0.49 16.33
CA ARG A 433 16.08 0.90 16.53
C ARG A 433 15.57 0.35 17.84
N THR A 434 14.71 1.10 18.52
CA THR A 434 14.10 0.68 19.77
C THR A 434 12.60 0.99 19.79
N MET A 435 11.85 0.24 20.60
CA MET A 435 10.46 0.53 20.94
C MET A 435 10.20 0.25 22.42
N THR A 436 9.19 0.89 22.99
CA THR A 436 8.77 0.67 24.38
C THR A 436 7.44 -0.07 24.48
N GLY A 437 7.24 -0.77 25.60
CA GLY A 437 5.94 -1.37 25.95
C GLY A 437 5.62 -2.72 25.28
N ALA A 438 6.59 -3.33 24.59
CA ALA A 438 6.38 -4.62 23.94
C ALA A 438 6.14 -5.78 24.92
N GLY A 439 6.69 -5.70 26.14
CA GLY A 439 6.47 -6.69 27.21
C GLY A 439 5.09 -6.58 27.86
N LEU A 440 4.67 -7.63 28.57
CA LEU A 440 3.45 -7.58 29.39
C LEU A 440 3.70 -6.83 30.70
N ASN A 441 2.75 -5.98 31.08
CA ASN A 441 2.79 -5.17 32.31
C ASN A 441 4.06 -4.30 32.46
N ASP A 442 4.79 -4.09 31.37
CA ASP A 442 6.03 -3.31 31.34
C ASP A 442 5.96 -2.28 30.20
N VAL A 443 5.13 -1.26 30.40
CA VAL A 443 4.93 -0.16 29.43
C VAL A 443 6.17 0.71 29.25
N ALA A 444 7.12 0.65 30.19
CA ALA A 444 8.36 1.40 30.13
C ALA A 444 9.54 0.56 29.61
N GLY A 445 9.37 -0.76 29.52
CA GLY A 445 10.37 -1.70 29.04
C GLY A 445 10.78 -1.38 27.62
N ASN A 446 12.09 -1.23 27.43
CA ASN A 446 12.69 -0.96 26.13
C ASN A 446 13.08 -2.27 25.43
N LEU A 447 12.53 -2.49 24.24
CA LEU A 447 12.91 -3.57 23.35
C LEU A 447 13.87 -3.03 22.29
N ASN A 448 15.09 -3.55 22.26
CA ASN A 448 16.04 -3.28 21.19
C ASN A 448 15.67 -4.12 19.97
N LEU A 449 15.30 -3.46 18.87
CA LEU A 449 14.96 -4.09 17.60
C LEU A 449 16.22 -4.40 16.76
N GLY A 450 17.37 -3.85 17.17
CA GLY A 450 18.64 -3.95 16.46
C GLY A 450 18.75 -2.94 15.30
N PRO A 451 19.89 -2.97 14.59
CA PRO A 451 20.17 -2.04 13.50
C PRO A 451 19.61 -2.50 12.15
N PHE A 452 19.18 -3.76 12.06
CA PHE A 452 18.70 -4.38 10.83
C PHE A 452 17.17 -4.31 10.75
N GLU A 453 16.62 -3.83 9.64
CA GLU A 453 15.19 -3.93 9.35
C GLU A 453 14.83 -5.30 8.77
N TRP A 454 13.68 -5.86 9.20
CA TRP A 454 13.13 -7.07 8.59
C TRP A 454 12.39 -6.78 7.28
N VAL A 455 11.97 -5.53 7.09
CA VAL A 455 11.39 -5.03 5.85
C VAL A 455 12.42 -4.17 5.14
N VAL A 456 12.90 -4.65 3.99
CA VAL A 456 13.96 -3.99 3.21
C VAL A 456 13.35 -3.44 1.93
N SER A 457 13.45 -2.13 1.74
CA SER A 457 13.02 -1.50 0.49
C SER A 457 13.93 -1.90 -0.67
N LYS A 458 13.34 -2.49 -1.70
CA LYS A 458 14.02 -2.91 -2.94
C LYS A 458 13.66 -2.04 -4.14
N GLY A 459 12.82 -1.03 -3.95
CA GLY A 459 12.40 -0.18 -5.06
C GLY A 459 11.02 0.40 -4.88
N GLY A 460 10.73 1.43 -5.66
CA GLY A 460 9.39 1.98 -5.74
C GLY A 460 9.31 3.16 -6.69
N ALA A 461 8.08 3.60 -6.92
CA ALA A 461 7.80 4.79 -7.70
C ALA A 461 6.42 5.36 -7.29
N TYR A 462 6.27 6.67 -7.50
CA TYR A 462 5.00 7.36 -7.39
C TYR A 462 4.37 7.47 -8.77
N PHE A 463 3.09 7.14 -8.87
CA PHE A 463 2.31 7.22 -10.08
C PHE A 463 1.02 8.00 -9.82
N PHE A 464 0.37 8.45 -10.88
CA PHE A 464 -0.96 9.00 -10.86
C PHE A 464 -1.88 8.11 -11.71
N SER A 465 -2.96 7.63 -11.12
CA SER A 465 -4.02 6.86 -11.78
C SER A 465 -5.14 7.82 -12.20
N PRO A 466 -5.23 8.20 -13.49
CA PRO A 466 -6.23 9.18 -13.92
C PRO A 466 -7.63 8.58 -13.94
N SER A 467 -8.65 9.43 -13.91
CA SER A 467 -10.04 9.02 -14.13
C SER A 467 -10.25 8.48 -15.55
N ILE A 468 -11.30 7.69 -15.75
CA ILE A 468 -11.67 7.18 -17.09
C ILE A 468 -11.95 8.34 -18.05
N ARG A 469 -12.53 9.43 -17.53
CA ARG A 469 -12.77 10.65 -18.29
C ARG A 469 -11.46 11.30 -18.75
N ALA A 470 -10.52 11.50 -17.83
CA ALA A 470 -9.21 12.08 -18.16
C ALA A 470 -8.47 11.23 -19.19
N LEU A 471 -8.49 9.91 -19.03
CA LEU A 471 -7.88 9.00 -19.99
C LEU A 471 -8.45 9.17 -21.41
N LYS A 472 -9.77 9.39 -21.53
CA LYS A 472 -10.46 9.65 -22.82
C LYS A 472 -10.15 11.03 -23.39
N GLU A 473 -10.21 12.07 -22.57
CA GLU A 473 -10.22 13.46 -23.03
C GLU A 473 -8.82 14.07 -23.14
N ASN A 474 -7.84 13.59 -22.36
CA ASN A 474 -6.54 14.23 -22.20
C ASN A 474 -5.36 13.31 -22.55
N PHE A 475 -5.48 12.01 -22.30
CA PHE A 475 -4.38 11.06 -22.52
C PHE A 475 -4.47 10.36 -23.87
N ALA A 476 -5.64 9.87 -24.25
CA ALA A 476 -5.86 9.18 -25.52
C ALA A 476 -6.02 10.16 -26.69
N ALA A 477 -5.92 9.65 -27.92
CA ALA A 477 -6.29 10.42 -29.10
C ALA A 477 -7.81 10.59 -29.13
N VAL A 478 -8.29 11.80 -29.46
CA VAL A 478 -9.73 12.03 -29.68
C VAL A 478 -10.16 11.19 -30.89
N ALA A 479 -11.20 10.38 -30.73
CA ALA A 479 -11.76 9.65 -31.86
C ALA A 479 -12.20 10.66 -32.93
N ALA A 480 -11.66 10.52 -34.14
CA ALA A 480 -11.95 11.38 -35.28
C ALA A 480 -13.39 11.20 -35.79
#